data_AF-A0A1G8YPH6-F1
#
_entry.id   AF-A0A1G8YPH6-F1
#
_cell.length_a   1.000
_cell.length_b   1.000
_cell.length_c   1.000
_cell.angle_alpha   90.00
_cell.angle_beta   90.00
_cell.angle_gamma   90.00
#
_symmetry.space_group_name_H-M   'P 1'
#
loop_
_entity.id
_entity.type
_entity.pdbx_description
1 polymer ?
#
loop_
_entity_poly.entity_id
_entity_poly.type
_entity_poly.pdbx_seq_one_letter_code
_entity_poly.pdbx_strand_id
1 'polypeptide(L)' 'MTPEFILGCIILIIGVIAAGFPREKTYLTRLINLEIPAFGLLLIMLAYDEMLAIMTFIAVTAISTFVLMRVIERKEAAR' A
#
# COMPACT_ATOMS: atom_id res chain seq x y z
N MET A 1 -1.11 15.59 -18.98
CA MET A 1 -1.05 14.61 -17.88
C MET A 1 0.42 14.41 -17.55
N THR A 2 0.79 14.50 -16.28
CA THR A 2 2.19 14.30 -15.89
C THR A 2 2.52 12.79 -15.87
N PRO A 3 3.77 12.38 -16.09
CA PRO A 3 4.17 10.98 -16.11
C PRO A 3 3.84 10.24 -14.80
N GLU A 4 3.95 10.93 -13.66
CA GLU A 4 3.70 10.40 -12.31
C GLU A 4 2.23 10.01 -12.14
N PHE A 5 1.31 10.82 -12.67
CA PHE A 5 -0.12 10.52 -12.61
C PHE A 5 -0.48 9.24 -13.38
N ILE A 6 0.08 9.07 -14.59
CA ILE A 6 -0.16 7.89 -15.42
C ILE A 6 0.43 6.64 -14.74
N LEU A 7 1.66 6.75 -14.26
CA LEU A 7 2.35 5.67 -13.56
C LEU A 7 1.59 5.29 -12.27
N GLY A 8 1.16 6.27 -11.49
CA GLY A 8 0.38 6.10 -10.27
C GLY A 8 -0.93 5.35 -10.52
N CYS A 9 -1.68 5.73 -11.55
CA CYS A 9 -2.91 5.04 -11.97
C CYS A 9 -2.64 3.58 -12.37
N ILE A 10 -1.59 3.30 -13.15
CA ILE A 10 -1.23 1.94 -13.56
C ILE A 10 -0.89 1.07 -12.34
N ILE A 11 -0.02 1.59 -11.45
CA ILE A 11 0.41 0.87 -10.24
C ILE A 11 -0.78 0.64 -9.30
N LEU A 12 -1.65 1.63 -9.14
CA LEU A 12 -2.84 1.52 -8.29
C LEU A 12 -3.78 0.42 -8.80
N ILE A 13 -4.07 0.39 -10.10
CA ILE A 13 -4.94 -0.64 -10.69
C ILE A 13 -4.33 -2.03 -10.51
N ILE A 14 -3.05 -2.20 -10.85
CA ILE A 14 -2.35 -3.49 -10.70
C ILE A 14 -2.32 -3.91 -9.24
N GLY A 15 -2.01 -2.99 -8.32
CA GLY A 15 -1.94 -3.22 -6.89
C GLY A 15 -3.29 -3.63 -6.30
N VAL A 16 -4.40 -3.00 -6.71
CA VAL A 16 -5.75 -3.35 -6.27
C VAL A 16 -6.14 -4.74 -6.77
N ILE A 17 -5.87 -5.06 -8.04
CA ILE A 17 -6.13 -6.39 -8.60
C ILE A 17 -5.29 -7.44 -7.85
N ALA A 18 -4.01 -7.16 -7.65
CA ALA A 18 -3.11 -8.03 -6.91
C ALA A 18 -3.62 -8.25 -5.49
N ALA A 19 -3.98 -7.20 -4.75
CA ALA A 19 -4.46 -7.29 -3.37
C ALA A 19 -5.81 -7.99 -3.24
N GLY A 20 -6.77 -7.69 -4.13
CA GLY A 20 -8.15 -8.18 -4.06
C GLY A 20 -8.33 -9.62 -4.52
N PHE A 21 -7.39 -10.19 -5.30
CA PHE A 21 -7.55 -11.55 -5.80
C PHE A 21 -7.45 -12.59 -4.67
N PRO A 22 -8.47 -13.45 -4.47
CA PRO A 22 -8.49 -14.45 -3.41
C PRO A 22 -7.56 -15.61 -3.77
N ARG A 23 -6.27 -15.42 -3.46
CA ARG A 23 -5.23 -16.45 -3.55
C ARG A 23 -4.76 -16.80 -2.14
N GLU A 24 -4.39 -18.06 -1.92
CA GLU A 24 -3.66 -18.44 -0.71
C GLU A 24 -2.37 -17.63 -0.66
N LYS A 25 -2.35 -16.65 0.24
CA LYS A 25 -1.22 -15.76 0.46
C LYS A 25 -0.83 -15.86 1.91
N THR A 26 0.45 -16.05 2.16
CA THR A 26 1.03 -15.82 3.47
C THR A 26 0.73 -14.39 3.92
N TYR A 27 0.70 -14.17 5.23
CA TYR A 27 0.40 -12.84 5.78
C TYR A 27 1.36 -11.76 5.25
N LEU A 28 2.65 -12.11 5.11
CA LEU A 28 3.66 -11.23 4.52
C LEU A 28 3.34 -10.86 3.07
N THR A 29 2.96 -11.84 2.24
CA THR A 29 2.59 -11.57 0.84
C THR A 29 1.32 -10.73 0.73
N ARG A 30 0.37 -10.83 1.67
CA ARG A 30 -0.78 -9.92 1.73
C ARG A 30 -0.36 -8.50 2.07
N LEU A 31 0.53 -8.32 3.03
CA LEU A 31 1.05 -7.01 3.41
C LEU A 31 1.73 -6.33 2.23
N ILE A 32 2.67 -7.01 1.57
CA ILE A 32 3.38 -6.47 0.40
C ILE A 32 2.41 -6.08 -0.71
N ASN A 33 1.40 -6.91 -1.00
CA ASN A 33 0.40 -6.57 -2.02
C ASN A 33 -0.46 -5.36 -1.66
N LEU A 34 -0.60 -5.03 -0.38
CA LEU A 34 -1.35 -3.87 0.11
C LEU A 34 -0.54 -2.57 0.02
N GLU A 35 0.79 -2.67 0.09
CA GLU A 35 1.70 -1.54 -0.11
C GLU A 35 1.80 -1.10 -1.58
N ILE A 36 1.70 -2.02 -2.54
CA ILE A 36 1.74 -1.71 -3.99
C ILE A 36 0.71 -0.63 -4.39
N PRO A 37 -0.60 -0.76 -4.09
CA PRO A 37 -1.56 0.29 -4.42
C PRO A 37 -1.33 1.57 -3.60
N ALA A 38 -0.76 1.48 -2.39
CA ALA A 38 -0.41 2.65 -1.60
C ALA A 38 0.66 3.52 -2.29
N PHE A 39 1.68 2.89 -2.90
CA PHE A 39 2.65 3.61 -3.74
C PHE A 39 2.03 4.24 -4.98
N GLY A 40 1.04 3.59 -5.60
CA GLY A 40 0.28 4.18 -6.71
C GLY A 40 -0.45 5.46 -6.29
N LEU A 41 -1.06 5.45 -5.10
CA LEU A 41 -1.77 6.60 -4.53
C LEU A 41 -0.82 7.75 -4.19
N LEU A 42 0.39 7.45 -3.70
CA LEU A 42 1.44 8.45 -3.46
C LEU A 42 1.87 9.19 -4.73
N LEU A 43 2.05 8.47 -5.83
CA LEU A 43 2.43 9.07 -7.12
C LEU A 43 1.32 9.98 -7.67
N ILE A 44 0.06 9.59 -7.46
CA ILE A 44 -1.09 10.42 -7.83
C ILE A 44 -1.09 11.71 -6.99
N MET A 45 -0.94 11.61 -5.66
CA MET A 45 -0.86 12.79 -4.78
C MET A 45 0.31 13.71 -5.12
N LEU A 46 1.46 13.13 -5.50
CA LEU A 46 2.63 13.88 -5.95
C LEU A 46 2.34 14.69 -7.22
N ALA A 47 1.55 14.15 -8.16
CA ALA A 47 1.15 14.87 -9.37
C ALA A 47 0.26 16.09 -9.11
N TYR A 48 -0.38 16.17 -7.93
CA TYR A 48 -1.19 17.31 -7.50
C TYR A 48 -0.47 18.29 -6.57
N ASP A 49 0.82 18.05 -6.25
CA ASP A 49 1.63 18.87 -5.33
C ASP A 49 1.00 19.01 -3.92
N GLU A 50 0.23 18.00 -3.50
CA GLU A 50 -0.48 17.98 -2.22
C GLU A 50 0.44 17.46 -1.10
N MET A 51 1.45 18.25 -0.71
CA MET A 51 2.48 17.84 0.25
C MET A 51 1.90 17.36 1.59
N LEU A 52 0.86 18.03 2.10
CA LEU A 52 0.21 17.64 3.36
C LEU A 52 -0.46 16.26 3.24
N ALA A 53 -1.07 15.97 2.09
CA ALA A 53 -1.70 14.69 1.81
C ALA A 53 -0.65 13.57 1.72
N ILE A 54 0.48 13.83 1.05
CA ILE A 54 1.60 12.88 0.93
C ILE A 54 2.16 12.55 2.32
N MET A 55 2.48 13.55 3.12
CA MET A 55 3.09 13.35 4.44
C MET A 55 2.17 12.58 5.40
N THR A 56 0.89 12.92 5.42
CA THR A 56 -0.11 12.22 6.24
C THR A 56 -0.32 10.80 5.77
N PHE A 57 -0.39 10.58 4.45
CA PHE A 57 -0.55 9.25 3.89
C PHE A 57 0.65 8.34 4.21
N ILE A 58 1.89 8.84 4.07
CA ILE A 58 3.11 8.10 4.43
C ILE A 58 3.09 7.74 5.92
N ALA A 59 2.79 8.71 6.80
CA ALA A 59 2.78 8.49 8.24
C ALA A 59 1.75 7.41 8.64
N VAL A 60 0.51 7.53 8.15
CA VAL A 60 -0.56 6.57 8.45
C VAL A 60 -0.26 5.20 7.86
N THR A 61 0.26 5.14 6.64
CA THR A 61 0.62 3.87 5.99
C THR A 61 1.72 3.17 6.79
N ALA A 62 2.81 3.86 7.12
CA ALA A 62 3.91 3.28 7.89
C ALA A 62 3.47 2.75 9.27
N ILE A 63 2.62 3.51 9.98
CA ILE A 63 2.03 3.05 11.25
C ILE A 63 1.16 1.81 11.03
N SER A 64 0.33 1.82 9.99
CA SER A 64 -0.55 0.70 9.66
C SER A 64 0.24 -0.58 9.33
N THR A 65 1.29 -0.48 8.52
CA THR A 65 2.20 -1.59 8.18
C THR A 65 2.85 -2.15 9.44
N PHE A 66 3.31 -1.28 10.34
CA PHE A 66 3.91 -1.70 11.61
C PHE A 66 2.90 -2.44 12.50
N VAL A 67 1.69 -1.91 12.64
CA VAL A 67 0.62 -2.55 13.43
C VAL A 67 0.24 -3.91 12.81
N LEU A 68 0.10 -3.98 11.48
CA LEU A 68 -0.18 -5.22 10.76
C LEU A 68 0.90 -6.27 11.01
N MET A 69 2.18 -5.91 10.89
CA MET A 69 3.31 -6.81 11.21
C MET A 69 3.25 -7.31 12.64
N ARG A 70 3.00 -6.43 13.62
CA ARG A 70 2.86 -6.82 15.03
C ARG A 70 1.73 -7.81 15.27
N VAL A 71 0.60 -7.65 14.58
CA VAL A 71 -0.53 -8.58 14.67
C VAL A 71 -0.20 -9.93 14.02
N ILE A 72 0.50 -9.91 12.89
CA ILE A 72 0.94 -11.13 12.18
C ILE A 72 1.88 -11.95 13.07
N GLU A 73 2.94 -11.34 13.62
CA GLU A 73 3.89 -12.00 14.51
C GLU A 73 3.19 -12.64 15.73
N ARG A 74 2.27 -11.92 16.36
CA ARG A 74 1.50 -12.44 17.50
C ARG A 74 0.62 -13.63 17.11
N LYS A 75 0.03 -13.59 15.91
CA LYS A 75 -0.83 -14.67 15.42
C LYS A 75 -0.03 -15.92 15.05
N GLU A 76 1.16 -15.75 14.50
CA GLU A 76 2.09 -16.85 14.21
C GLU A 76 2.65 -17.46 15.50
N ALA A 77 2.97 -16.65 16.52
CA ALA A 77 3.45 -17.14 17.81
C ALA A 77 2.39 -17.86 18.66
N ALA A 78 1.10 -17.61 18.42
CA ALA A 78 -0.01 -18.27 19.11
C ALA A 78 -0.48 -19.58 18.43
N ARG A 79 0.16 -19.96 17.33
CA ARG A 79 -0.14 -21.17 16.55
C ARG A 79 0.84 -22.28 16.87
#